data_AF-A0A8J7H058-F1
#
_entry.id   AF-A0A8J7H058-F1
#
_cell.length_a   1.000
_cell.length_b   1.000
_cell.length_c   1.000
_cell.angle_alpha   90.00
_cell.angle_beta   90.00
_cell.angle_gamma   90.00
#
_symmetry.space_group_name_H-M   'P 1'
#
loop_
_entity.id
_entity.type
_entity.pdbx_description
1 polymer ?
#
loop_
_entity_poly.entity_id
_entity_poly.type
_entity_poly.pdbx_seq_one_letter_code
_entity_poly.pdbx_strand_id
1 'polypeptide(L)'
;MVCNACGRLTQNEEANYCEYCGNSFREHINVAVKPEPPKYITAITENTDKPVPFLNWLGTYALLFIPYIGGFAFVGLLIFWSLSGSTPQSKKNWARATLIFTIISFIILIIAFMSFFSNPAFMDYMNGTIGMNELFESVY
;
A
#
# COMPACT_ATOMS: atom_id res chain seq x y z
N MET A 1 8.51 27.34 -8.58
CA MET A 1 9.22 28.35 -7.75
C MET A 1 9.57 27.76 -6.37
N VAL A 2 10.61 28.25 -5.68
CA VAL A 2 11.03 27.74 -4.35
C VAL A 2 10.49 28.65 -3.24
N CYS A 3 9.91 28.07 -2.19
CA CYS A 3 9.42 28.83 -1.03
C CYS A 3 10.58 29.37 -0.18
N ASN A 4 10.57 30.68 0.08
CA ASN A 4 11.56 31.36 0.92
C ASN A 4 11.47 30.99 2.41
N ALA A 5 10.31 30.54 2.89
CA ALA A 5 10.12 30.14 4.29
C ALA A 5 10.44 28.66 4.56
N CYS A 6 10.03 27.75 3.67
CA CYS A 6 10.20 26.31 3.88
C CYS A 6 11.18 25.61 2.93
N GLY A 7 11.69 26.31 1.91
CA GLY A 7 12.68 25.79 0.96
C GLY A 7 12.16 24.76 -0.05
N ARG A 8 10.85 24.45 -0.07
CA ARG A 8 10.26 23.45 -0.99
C ARG A 8 9.88 24.06 -2.34
N LEU A 9 9.97 23.25 -3.39
CA LEU A 9 9.56 23.58 -4.76
C LEU A 9 8.04 23.43 -4.93
N THR A 10 7.39 24.46 -5.46
CA THR A 10 5.98 24.37 -5.88
C THR A 10 5.88 23.79 -7.28
N GLN A 11 4.82 23.03 -7.52
CA GLN A 11 4.47 22.51 -8.85
C GLN A 11 3.71 23.55 -9.68
N ASN A 12 2.95 24.44 -9.03
CA ASN A 12 2.25 25.54 -9.68
C ASN A 12 3.12 26.82 -9.64
N GLU A 13 3.43 27.37 -10.81
CA GLU A 13 4.21 28.60 -10.97
C GLU A 13 3.37 29.87 -10.74
N GLU A 14 2.04 29.78 -10.84
CA GLU A 14 1.09 30.90 -10.61
C GLU A 14 0.51 30.90 -9.18
N ALA A 15 0.99 30.04 -8.28
CA ALA A 15 0.47 29.95 -6.91
C ALA A 15 0.82 31.22 -6.09
N ASN A 16 -0.15 31.77 -5.35
CA ASN A 16 0.10 32.94 -4.49
C ASN A 16 0.66 32.55 -3.10
N TYR A 17 0.48 31.28 -2.70
CA TYR A 17 0.86 30.73 -1.41
C TYR A 17 1.50 29.35 -1.57
N CYS A 18 2.41 29.00 -0.66
CA CYS A 18 3.05 27.70 -0.67
C CYS A 18 2.06 26.61 -0.23
N GLU A 19 1.84 25.60 -1.07
CA GLU A 19 0.99 24.43 -0.77
C GLU A 19 1.48 23.62 0.45
N TYR A 20 2.75 23.78 0.82
CA TYR A 20 3.36 23.01 1.92
C TYR A 20 3.43 23.74 3.26
N CYS A 21 3.53 25.07 3.26
CA CYS A 21 3.70 25.83 4.49
C CYS A 21 2.78 27.05 4.62
N GLY A 22 1.90 27.28 3.64
CA GLY A 22 0.92 28.37 3.64
C GLY A 22 1.50 29.78 3.48
N ASN A 23 2.83 29.93 3.47
CA ASN A 23 3.44 31.25 3.39
C ASN A 23 3.24 31.84 1.99
N SER A 24 2.95 33.13 1.91
CA SER A 24 2.78 33.81 0.63
C SER A 24 4.12 33.91 -0.11
N PHE A 25 4.08 33.69 -1.43
CA PHE A 25 5.22 34.02 -2.30
C PHE A 25 5.33 35.52 -2.56
N ARG A 26 4.24 36.26 -2.32
CA ARG A 26 4.23 37.72 -2.39
C ARG A 26 4.99 38.26 -1.19
N GLU A 27 6.10 38.94 -1.49
CA GLU A 27 6.83 39.76 -0.55
C GLU A 27 5.97 40.97 -0.15
N HIS A 28 6.06 41.37 1.12
CA HIS A 28 5.12 42.22 1.83
C HIS A 28 4.80 43.56 1.12
N ILE A 29 3.73 43.60 0.34
CA ILE A 29 3.09 44.87 -0.01
C ILE A 29 2.10 45.18 1.11
N ASN A 30 2.37 46.25 1.88
CA ASN A 30 1.48 46.81 2.88
C ASN A 30 0.20 47.33 2.20
N VAL A 31 -0.74 46.44 1.90
CA VAL A 31 -2.10 46.81 1.50
C VAL A 31 -2.98 46.64 2.72
N ALA A 32 -3.53 47.75 3.20
CA ALA A 32 -4.53 47.77 4.27
C ALA A 32 -5.82 47.07 3.78
N VAL A 33 -5.88 45.75 3.90
CA VAL A 33 -7.09 44.96 3.67
C VAL A 33 -7.93 45.02 4.95
N LYS A 34 -9.14 45.56 4.85
CA LYS A 34 -10.14 45.56 5.93
C LYS A 34 -10.48 44.09 6.26
N PRO A 35 -10.24 43.59 7.48
CA PRO A 35 -10.44 42.17 7.77
C PRO A 35 -11.94 41.88 7.91
N GLU A 36 -12.50 41.18 6.94
CA GLU A 36 -13.69 40.35 7.19
C GLU A 36 -13.26 39.13 8.03
N PRO A 37 -14.05 38.74 9.04
CA PRO A 37 -13.68 37.63 9.91
C PRO A 37 -13.56 36.35 9.06
N PRO A 38 -12.40 35.67 9.08
CA PRO A 38 -12.24 34.42 8.36
C PRO A 38 -13.23 33.40 8.93
N LYS A 39 -14.07 32.82 8.06
CA LYS A 39 -14.77 31.57 8.41
C LYS A 39 -13.69 30.52 8.61
N TYR A 40 -13.40 30.22 9.87
CA TYR A 40 -12.54 29.11 10.25
C TYR A 40 -13.17 27.84 9.69
N ILE A 41 -12.63 27.35 8.56
CA ILE A 41 -12.71 25.94 8.24
C ILE A 41 -11.99 25.29 9.41
N THR A 42 -12.74 24.62 10.29
CA THR A 42 -12.17 23.81 11.36
C THR A 42 -11.12 22.93 10.73
N ALA A 43 -9.86 23.20 11.09
CA ALA A 43 -8.72 22.46 10.62
C ALA A 43 -9.04 20.98 10.77
N ILE A 44 -9.24 20.32 9.63
CA ILE A 44 -9.05 18.88 9.53
C ILE A 44 -7.69 18.67 10.17
N THR A 45 -7.64 17.86 11.23
CA THR A 45 -6.42 17.54 11.95
C THR A 45 -5.37 17.12 10.93
N GLU A 46 -4.54 18.08 10.52
CA GLU A 46 -3.38 17.88 9.70
C GLU A 46 -2.39 17.20 10.63
N ASN A 47 -2.57 15.89 10.79
CA ASN A 47 -1.49 15.02 11.14
C ASN A 47 -0.45 15.33 10.07
N THR A 48 0.55 16.12 10.45
CA THR A 48 1.77 16.35 9.68
C THR A 48 2.56 15.04 9.67
N ASP A 49 1.90 13.97 9.22
CA ASP A 49 2.44 12.64 9.08
C ASP A 49 3.46 12.75 7.96
N LYS A 50 4.71 12.94 8.38
CA LYS A 50 5.87 12.90 7.48
C LYS A 50 5.73 11.69 6.58
N PRO A 51 5.94 11.84 5.25
CA PRO A 51 5.84 10.72 4.33
C PRO A 51 6.66 9.55 4.81
N VAL A 52 6.07 8.36 4.77
CA VAL A 52 6.76 7.12 5.15
C VAL A 52 7.91 6.91 4.17
N PRO A 53 9.17 6.80 4.64
CA PRO A 53 10.30 6.68 3.74
C PRO A 53 10.30 5.35 3.00
N PHE A 54 10.88 5.33 1.79
CA PHE A 54 10.97 4.16 0.92
C PHE A 54 11.54 2.91 1.64
N LEU A 55 12.63 3.07 2.37
CA LEU A 55 13.28 1.94 3.07
C LEU A 55 12.37 1.29 4.11
N ASN A 56 11.38 2.02 4.64
CA ASN A 56 10.40 1.44 5.55
C ASN A 56 9.49 0.45 4.81
N TRP A 57 9.04 0.81 3.61
CA TRP A 57 8.26 -0.08 2.74
C TRP A 57 9.10 -1.26 2.29
N LEU A 58 10.32 -1.01 1.82
CA LEU A 58 11.23 -2.08 1.41
C LEU A 58 11.48 -3.09 2.54
N GLY A 59 11.78 -2.61 3.76
CA GLY A 59 11.96 -3.47 4.93
C GLY A 59 10.69 -4.21 5.33
N THR A 60 9.52 -3.60 5.17
CA THR A 60 8.22 -4.25 5.43
C THR A 60 8.01 -5.44 4.49
N TYR A 61 8.29 -5.27 3.20
CA TYR A 61 8.22 -6.37 2.24
C TYR A 61 9.35 -7.38 2.38
N ALA A 62 10.52 -6.95 2.87
CA ALA A 62 11.65 -7.86 3.13
C ALA A 62 11.28 -8.99 4.10
N LEU A 63 10.34 -8.73 5.02
CA LEU A 63 9.82 -9.71 5.96
C LEU A 63 9.23 -10.95 5.28
N LEU A 64 8.63 -10.80 4.09
CA LEU A 64 8.05 -11.92 3.34
C LEU A 64 9.09 -12.90 2.81
N PHE A 65 10.35 -12.48 2.65
CA PHE A 65 11.42 -13.36 2.19
C PHE A 65 12.01 -14.25 3.29
N ILE A 66 11.60 -14.06 4.56
CA ILE A 66 11.99 -14.98 5.63
C ILE A 66 11.17 -16.27 5.47
N PRO A 67 11.83 -17.42 5.19
CA PRO A 67 11.12 -18.67 4.97
C PRO A 67 10.30 -19.09 6.19
N TYR A 68 9.16 -19.74 5.94
CA TYR A 68 8.22 -20.30 6.92
C TYR A 68 7.53 -19.28 7.84
N ILE A 69 8.26 -18.35 8.44
CA ILE A 69 7.73 -17.44 9.48
C ILE A 69 7.44 -16.03 8.96
N GLY A 70 8.04 -15.63 7.83
CA GLY A 70 7.92 -14.28 7.27
C GLY A 70 6.49 -13.85 6.98
N GLY A 71 5.70 -14.74 6.37
CA GLY A 71 4.28 -14.48 6.09
C GLY A 71 3.45 -14.25 7.35
N PHE A 72 3.64 -15.07 8.40
CA PHE A 72 2.94 -14.90 9.67
C PHE A 72 3.35 -13.61 10.39
N ALA A 73 4.65 -13.31 10.41
CA ALA A 73 5.16 -12.06 10.98
C ALA A 73 4.61 -10.84 10.22
N PHE A 74 4.50 -10.91 8.89
CA PHE A 74 3.92 -9.86 8.06
C PHE A 74 2.44 -9.62 8.39
N VAL A 75 1.63 -10.67 8.46
CA VAL A 75 0.21 -10.55 8.85
C VAL A 75 0.07 -9.99 10.28
N GLY A 76 0.89 -10.46 11.22
CA GLY A 76 0.92 -9.94 12.59
C GLY A 76 1.25 -8.44 12.64
N LEU A 77 2.22 -7.99 11.84
CA LEU A 77 2.56 -6.56 11.70
C LEU A 77 1.39 -5.75 11.13
N LEU A 78 0.70 -6.25 10.11
CA LEU A 78 -0.47 -5.57 9.55
C LEU A 78 -1.60 -5.43 10.57
N ILE A 79 -1.88 -6.47 11.36
CA ILE A 79 -2.88 -6.40 12.44
C ILE A 79 -2.45 -5.34 13.45
N PHE A 80 -1.19 -5.37 13.90
CA PHE A 80 -0.66 -4.39 14.84
C PHE A 80 -0.82 -2.95 14.31
N TRP A 81 -0.43 -2.67 13.06
CA TRP A 81 -0.58 -1.33 12.47
C TRP A 81 -2.03 -0.94 12.22
N SER A 82 -2.92 -1.89 11.93
CA SER A 82 -4.34 -1.59 11.70
C SER A 82 -5.07 -1.11 12.96
N LEU A 83 -4.62 -1.59 14.13
CA LEU A 83 -5.23 -1.34 15.45
C LEU A 83 -4.44 -0.32 16.29
N SER A 84 -3.15 -0.12 16.00
CA SER A 84 -2.28 0.75 16.80
C SER A 84 -2.72 2.22 16.76
N GLY A 85 -2.72 2.88 17.91
CA GLY A 85 -2.97 4.31 18.05
C GLY A 85 -1.81 5.20 17.56
N SER A 86 -0.57 4.72 17.64
CA SER A 86 0.67 5.50 17.46
C SER A 86 1.29 5.42 16.05
N THR A 87 0.67 4.67 15.14
CA THR A 87 1.16 4.51 13.76
C THR A 87 0.66 5.66 12.86
N PRO A 88 1.43 6.16 11.87
CA PRO A 88 0.94 7.17 10.92
C PRO A 88 -0.32 6.71 10.18
N GLN A 89 -1.25 7.64 9.92
CA GLN A 89 -2.57 7.32 9.35
C GLN A 89 -2.49 6.62 7.99
N SER A 90 -1.53 7.04 7.15
CA SER A 90 -1.27 6.41 5.84
C SER A 90 -0.90 4.94 5.97
N LYS A 91 -0.06 4.57 6.95
CA LYS A 91 0.28 3.17 7.24
C LYS A 91 -0.88 2.39 7.80
N LYS A 92 -1.70 2.97 8.69
CA LYS A 92 -2.88 2.28 9.24
C LYS A 92 -3.87 1.93 8.14
N ASN A 93 -4.17 2.90 7.27
CA ASN A 93 -5.09 2.71 6.17
C ASN A 93 -4.56 1.67 5.17
N TRP A 94 -3.27 1.76 4.83
CA TRP A 94 -2.62 0.75 4.01
C TRP A 94 -2.71 -0.64 4.65
N ALA A 95 -2.38 -0.77 5.94
CA ALA A 95 -2.44 -2.07 6.62
C ALA A 95 -3.85 -2.68 6.64
N ARG A 96 -4.89 -1.86 6.85
CA ARG A 96 -6.30 -2.29 6.78
C ARG A 96 -6.68 -2.77 5.39
N ALA A 97 -6.32 -2.02 4.34
CA ALA A 97 -6.59 -2.41 2.96
C ALA A 97 -5.84 -3.70 2.59
N THR A 98 -4.56 -3.80 2.97
CA THR A 98 -3.73 -4.98 2.71
C THR A 98 -4.23 -6.21 3.46
N LEU A 99 -4.77 -6.08 4.67
CA LEU A 99 -5.40 -7.22 5.37
C LEU A 99 -6.59 -7.76 4.59
N ILE A 100 -7.48 -6.89 4.12
CA ILE A 100 -8.63 -7.30 3.30
C ILE A 100 -8.15 -7.98 2.01
N PHE A 101 -7.19 -7.38 1.32
CA PHE A 101 -6.62 -7.96 0.10
C PHE A 101 -5.98 -9.33 0.38
N THR A 102 -5.22 -9.47 1.47
CA THR A 102 -4.58 -10.74 1.87
C THR A 102 -5.62 -11.84 2.09
N ILE A 103 -6.74 -11.53 2.76
CA ILE A 103 -7.83 -12.49 2.98
C ILE A 103 -8.44 -12.92 1.64
N ILE A 104 -8.74 -11.97 0.75
CA ILE A 104 -9.31 -12.25 -0.57
C ILE A 104 -8.34 -13.11 -1.40
N SER A 105 -7.07 -12.72 -1.46
CA SER A 105 -6.03 -13.48 -2.18
C SER A 105 -5.87 -14.89 -1.62
N PHE A 106 -5.95 -15.07 -0.30
CA PHE A 106 -5.86 -16.39 0.33
C PHE A 106 -7.03 -17.29 -0.07
N ILE A 107 -8.26 -16.76 -0.09
CA ILE A 107 -9.44 -17.50 -0.56
C ILE A 107 -9.28 -17.91 -2.04
N ILE A 108 -8.86 -16.97 -2.90
CA ILE A 108 -8.61 -17.25 -4.32
C ILE A 108 -7.54 -18.33 -4.49
N LEU A 109 -6.46 -18.27 -3.69
CA LEU A 109 -5.36 -19.23 -3.75
C LEU A 109 -5.81 -20.62 -3.34
N ILE A 110 -6.65 -20.76 -2.31
CA ILE A 110 -7.24 -22.05 -1.93
C ILE A 110 -8.08 -22.60 -3.09
N ILE A 111 -8.97 -21.80 -3.67
CA ILE A 111 -9.82 -22.25 -4.79
C ILE A 111 -8.97 -22.67 -5.99
N ALA A 112 -7.97 -21.87 -6.35
CA ALA A 112 -7.05 -22.16 -7.44
C ALA A 112 -6.24 -23.45 -7.17
N PHE A 113 -5.76 -23.64 -5.94
CA PHE A 113 -5.05 -24.84 -5.52
C PHE A 113 -5.93 -26.08 -5.64
N MET A 114 -7.15 -26.05 -5.09
CA MET A 114 -8.10 -27.15 -5.19
C MET A 114 -8.46 -27.46 -6.66
N SER A 115 -8.60 -26.42 -7.50
CA SER A 115 -8.91 -26.57 -8.93
C SER A 115 -7.73 -27.18 -9.71
N PHE A 116 -6.50 -26.81 -9.35
CA PHE A 116 -5.29 -27.34 -9.98
C PHE A 116 -5.10 -28.83 -9.64
N PHE A 117 -5.21 -29.20 -8.36
CA PHE A 117 -5.04 -30.59 -7.92
C PHE A 117 -6.21 -31.51 -8.30
N SER A 118 -7.39 -30.97 -8.58
CA SER A 118 -8.51 -31.77 -9.10
C SER A 118 -8.51 -31.92 -10.63
N ASN A 119 -7.58 -31.28 -11.34
CA ASN A 119 -7.51 -31.37 -12.78
C ASN A 119 -7.11 -32.80 -13.22
N PRO A 120 -7.92 -33.51 -14.03
CA PRO A 120 -7.62 -34.87 -14.48
C PRO A 120 -6.26 -35.00 -15.18
N ALA A 121 -5.89 -34.04 -16.03
CA ALA A 121 -4.60 -34.07 -16.72
C ALA A 121 -3.41 -33.94 -15.75
N PHE A 122 -3.56 -33.14 -14.70
CA PHE A 122 -2.57 -33.06 -13.63
C PHE A 122 -2.50 -34.36 -12.82
N MET A 123 -3.65 -34.97 -12.54
CA MET A 123 -3.71 -36.25 -11.82
C MET A 123 -3.11 -37.39 -12.64
N ASP A 124 -3.36 -37.44 -13.95
CA ASP A 124 -2.76 -38.42 -14.86
C ASP A 124 -1.23 -38.24 -14.97
N TYR A 125 -0.77 -36.98 -15.00
CA TYR A 125 0.66 -36.66 -14.93
C TYR A 125 1.30 -37.18 -13.64
N MET A 126 0.67 -36.91 -12.49
CA MET A 126 1.16 -37.35 -11.18
C MET A 126 1.11 -38.87 -11.00
N ASN A 127 0.14 -39.53 -11.62
CA ASN A 127 -0.01 -40.99 -11.59
C ASN A 127 0.86 -41.71 -12.63
N GLY A 128 1.58 -40.97 -13.50
CA GLY A 128 2.42 -41.55 -14.54
C GLY A 128 1.64 -42.32 -15.62
N THR A 129 0.34 -42.06 -15.77
CA THR A 129 -0.53 -42.77 -16.73
C THR A 129 -0.45 -42.17 -18.14
N ILE A 130 0.18 -41.00 -18.31
CA ILE A 130 0.37 -40.35 -19.60
C ILE A 130 1.27 -41.24 -20.47
N GLY A 131 0.68 -41.89 -21.47
CA GLY A 131 1.35 -42.79 -22.43
C GLY A 131 1.25 -44.29 -22.11
N MET A 132 0.80 -44.69 -20.91
CA MET A 132 0.57 -46.11 -20.60
C MET A 132 -0.66 -46.67 -21.32
N ASN A 133 -1.73 -45.88 -21.48
CA ASN A 133 -2.93 -46.32 -22.19
C ASN A 133 -2.66 -46.50 -23.69
N GLU A 134 -1.90 -45.61 -24.32
CA GLU A 134 -1.51 -45.72 -25.74
C GLU A 134 -0.55 -46.91 -25.98
N LEU A 135 0.38 -47.18 -25.05
CA LEU A 135 1.24 -48.37 -25.13
C LEU A 135 0.46 -49.67 -24.94
N PHE A 136 -0.49 -49.72 -24.00
CA PHE A 136 -1.28 -50.93 -23.75
C PHE A 136 -2.19 -51.30 -24.92
N GLU A 137 -2.85 -50.32 -25.57
CA GLU A 137 -3.61 -50.54 -26.81
C GLU A 137 -2.75 -50.91 -28.01
N SER A 138 -1.45 -50.56 -28.02
CA SER A 138 -0.54 -50.95 -29.09
C SER A 138 0.05 -52.36 -28.93
N VAL A 139 0.01 -52.90 -27.71
CA VAL A 139 0.65 -54.18 -27.33
C VAL A 139 -0.35 -55.35 -27.26
N TYR A 140 -1.65 -55.07 -27.07
CA TYR A 140 -2.73 -56.05 -27.02
C TYR A 140 -3.76 -55.83 -28.12
#